data_AF-A0AAW1E0E4-F1
#
_entry.id   AF-A0AAW1E0E4-F1
#
_cell.length_a   1.000
_cell.length_b   1.000
_cell.length_c   1.000
_cell.angle_alpha   90.00
_cell.angle_beta   90.00
_cell.angle_gamma   90.00
#
_symmetry.space_group_name_H-M   'P 1'
#
loop_
_entity.id
_entity.type
_entity.pdbx_description
1 polymer ?
#
loop_
_entity_poly.entity_id
_entity_poly.type
_entity_poly.pdbx_seq_one_letter_code
_entity_poly.pdbx_strand_id
1 'polypeptide(L)'
;MQPSDRRRLNAALHAAAFMCSRTARSQEAVLSKPRFQLDLWLGFTVHSWTLDVGRPVVMLVLPTDGFPLNRPGAAEYLQIVFNISNTLLLLKVLERSPRTFPHAAVHLGIIAVVMGTSLHLVADSVTRRLLLIGYQPHLSVRENAVMRSLEPSSLVDVFELLSYYDDTLGHVMRCVPLFLVLFLFFTGCFRLRTQEDRMPAAAWMLLVPSAAYHWYLITEGQTFILFIFTFFAMTAMVMHQRRRGLVPDANGLFMLYSFSAALILVAVWVGFLWSDGVLRKKHPGLIYVPQPRAFYSLHLH
;
A
#
# COMPACT_ATOMS: atom_id res chain seq x y z
N MET A 1 -7.32 -66.58 -14.27
CA MET A 1 -7.60 -65.14 -14.04
C MET A 1 -6.36 -64.35 -14.43
N GLN A 2 -6.42 -63.65 -15.57
CA GLN A 2 -5.27 -62.98 -16.18
C GLN A 2 -4.90 -61.66 -15.45
N PRO A 3 -3.60 -61.30 -15.39
CA PRO A 3 -3.11 -60.09 -14.72
C PRO A 3 -3.58 -58.76 -15.36
N SER A 4 -4.17 -58.81 -16.55
CA SER A 4 -4.72 -57.65 -17.27
C SER A 4 -5.98 -57.07 -16.62
N ASP A 5 -6.85 -57.92 -16.07
CA ASP A 5 -8.14 -57.48 -15.52
C ASP A 5 -7.98 -56.76 -14.17
N ARG A 6 -7.00 -57.19 -13.36
CA ARG A 6 -6.62 -56.49 -12.12
C ARG A 6 -6.09 -55.08 -12.38
N ARG A 7 -5.34 -54.87 -13.46
CA ARG A 7 -4.83 -53.53 -13.82
C ARG A 7 -5.96 -52.59 -14.24
N ARG A 8 -6.95 -53.07 -14.99
CA ARG A 8 -8.12 -52.26 -15.40
C ARG A 8 -8.99 -51.89 -14.21
N LEU A 9 -9.20 -52.81 -13.27
CA LEU A 9 -9.96 -52.54 -12.05
C LEU A 9 -9.26 -51.50 -11.16
N ASN A 10 -7.95 -51.60 -10.98
CA ASN A 10 -7.18 -50.62 -10.20
C ASN A 10 -7.14 -49.24 -10.88
N ALA A 11 -7.07 -49.17 -12.20
CA ALA A 11 -7.14 -47.90 -12.93
C ALA A 11 -8.53 -47.24 -12.78
N ALA A 12 -9.61 -48.03 -12.81
CA ALA A 12 -10.97 -47.53 -12.59
C ALA A 12 -11.19 -47.04 -11.15
N LEU A 13 -10.63 -47.74 -10.15
CA LEU A 13 -10.68 -47.33 -8.75
C LEU A 13 -9.88 -46.04 -8.50
N HIS A 14 -8.70 -45.90 -9.11
CA HIS A 14 -7.93 -44.66 -9.04
C HIS A 14 -8.62 -43.49 -9.74
N ALA A 15 -9.26 -43.73 -10.89
CA ALA A 15 -10.05 -42.71 -11.59
C ALA A 15 -11.28 -42.31 -10.77
N ALA A 16 -11.97 -43.26 -10.12
CA ALA A 16 -13.09 -42.99 -9.24
C ALA A 16 -12.68 -42.22 -7.98
N ALA A 17 -11.55 -42.58 -7.34
CA ALA A 17 -11.00 -41.86 -6.19
C ALA A 17 -10.53 -40.45 -6.58
N PHE A 18 -9.94 -40.28 -7.77
CA PHE A 18 -9.55 -38.98 -8.30
C PHE A 18 -10.78 -38.11 -8.61
N MET A 19 -11.84 -38.67 -9.19
CA MET A 19 -13.09 -37.95 -9.41
C MET A 19 -13.79 -37.59 -8.10
N CYS A 20 -13.84 -38.51 -7.13
CA CYS A 20 -14.46 -38.31 -5.82
C CYS A 20 -13.71 -37.25 -4.99
N SER A 21 -12.38 -37.22 -5.05
CA SER A 21 -11.59 -36.13 -4.43
C SER A 21 -11.76 -34.79 -5.15
N ARG A 22 -12.01 -34.79 -6.46
CA ARG A 22 -12.30 -33.57 -7.23
C ARG A 22 -13.70 -33.03 -6.95
N THR A 23 -14.70 -33.89 -6.75
CA THR A 23 -16.04 -33.50 -6.32
C THR A 23 -16.06 -33.09 -4.85
N ALA A 24 -15.33 -33.77 -3.96
CA ALA A 24 -15.18 -33.36 -2.56
C ALA A 24 -14.50 -32.00 -2.43
N ARG A 25 -13.42 -31.76 -3.19
CA ARG A 25 -12.73 -30.46 -3.23
C ARG A 25 -13.58 -29.36 -3.86
N SER A 26 -14.46 -29.71 -4.81
CA SER A 26 -15.46 -28.80 -5.35
C SER A 26 -16.59 -28.52 -4.36
N GLN A 27 -17.01 -29.50 -3.55
CA GLN A 27 -18.04 -29.33 -2.52
C GLN A 27 -17.52 -28.53 -1.30
N GLU A 28 -16.27 -28.73 -0.87
CA GLU A 28 -15.62 -27.89 0.16
C GLU A 28 -15.36 -26.46 -0.33
N ALA A 29 -14.98 -26.30 -1.60
CA ALA A 29 -14.87 -24.97 -2.22
C ALA A 29 -16.23 -24.29 -2.43
N VAL A 30 -17.33 -25.07 -2.53
CA VAL A 30 -18.70 -24.56 -2.65
C VAL A 30 -19.30 -24.21 -1.27
N LEU A 31 -18.79 -24.76 -0.16
CA LEU A 31 -19.37 -24.55 1.18
C LEU A 31 -18.77 -23.40 2.00
N SER A 32 -17.56 -22.93 1.68
CA SER A 32 -16.99 -21.76 2.35
C SER A 32 -17.33 -20.50 1.56
N LYS A 33 -18.51 -19.90 1.79
CA LYS A 33 -18.81 -18.52 1.37
C LYS A 33 -17.58 -17.66 1.67
N PRO A 34 -16.87 -17.07 0.68
CA PRO A 34 -15.75 -16.23 1.03
C PRO A 34 -16.30 -15.01 1.80
N ARG A 35 -16.05 -15.00 3.10
CA ARG A 35 -16.51 -13.92 3.96
C ARG A 35 -15.66 -12.69 3.66
N PHE A 36 -16.27 -11.52 3.75
CA PHE A 36 -15.51 -10.28 3.79
C PHE A 36 -14.44 -10.41 4.88
N GLN A 37 -13.19 -10.20 4.53
CA GLN A 37 -12.03 -10.42 5.42
C GLN A 37 -11.89 -9.22 6.38
N LEU A 38 -12.88 -9.06 7.26
CA LEU A 38 -13.01 -7.90 8.13
C LEU A 38 -11.77 -7.69 8.99
N ASP A 39 -11.21 -8.75 9.55
CA ASP A 39 -10.02 -8.69 10.40
C ASP A 39 -8.79 -8.22 9.63
N LEU A 40 -8.67 -8.58 8.34
CA LEU A 40 -7.60 -8.10 7.47
C LEU A 40 -7.75 -6.62 7.17
N TRP A 41 -8.93 -6.19 6.71
CA TRP A 41 -9.17 -4.79 6.33
C TRP A 41 -9.19 -3.84 7.52
N LEU A 42 -9.75 -4.26 8.65
CA LEU A 42 -9.68 -3.53 9.90
C LEU A 42 -8.24 -3.42 10.38
N GLY A 43 -7.50 -4.53 10.37
CA GLY A 43 -6.08 -4.55 10.73
C GLY A 43 -5.26 -3.61 9.87
N PHE A 44 -5.46 -3.64 8.55
CA PHE A 44 -4.81 -2.73 7.60
C PHE A 44 -5.18 -1.27 7.88
N THR A 45 -6.47 -0.98 8.06
CA THR A 45 -6.94 0.39 8.34
C THR A 45 -6.35 0.93 9.64
N VAL A 46 -6.48 0.20 10.74
CA VAL A 46 -5.96 0.63 12.05
C VAL A 46 -4.45 0.79 11.99
N HIS A 47 -3.73 -0.16 11.41
CA HIS A 47 -2.28 -0.13 11.24
C HIS A 47 -1.83 1.13 10.47
N SER A 48 -2.39 1.35 9.29
CA SER A 48 -2.09 2.50 8.44
C SER A 48 -2.37 3.84 9.13
N TRP A 49 -3.51 3.98 9.79
CA TRP A 49 -3.87 5.22 10.46
C TRP A 49 -3.03 5.49 11.70
N THR A 50 -2.76 4.47 12.52
CA THR A 50 -2.02 4.66 13.78
C THR A 50 -0.52 4.86 13.55
N LEU A 51 0.07 4.09 12.64
CA LEU A 51 1.51 4.01 12.50
C LEU A 51 2.09 4.82 11.34
N ASP A 52 1.31 5.09 10.28
CA ASP A 52 1.77 5.95 9.18
C ASP A 52 1.20 7.37 9.29
N VAL A 53 -0.13 7.51 9.31
CA VAL A 53 -0.80 8.83 9.41
C VAL A 53 -0.63 9.45 10.80
N GLY A 54 -0.60 8.63 11.85
CA GLY A 54 -0.46 9.09 13.23
C GLY A 54 0.94 9.60 13.57
N ARG A 55 1.98 9.20 12.83
CA ARG A 55 3.37 9.59 13.11
C ARG A 55 3.57 11.12 13.14
N PRO A 56 3.16 11.88 12.11
CA PRO A 56 3.22 13.34 12.16
C PRO A 56 2.45 13.96 13.33
N VAL A 57 1.31 13.37 13.72
CA VAL A 57 0.49 13.86 14.84
C VAL A 57 1.22 13.65 16.17
N VAL A 58 1.82 12.47 16.37
CA VAL A 58 2.62 12.16 17.56
C VAL A 58 3.78 13.14 17.69
N MET A 59 4.39 13.53 16.58
CA MET A 59 5.46 14.55 16.59
C MET A 59 4.98 15.93 17.02
N LEU A 60 3.76 16.32 16.65
CA LEU A 60 3.18 17.61 17.08
C LEU A 60 2.81 17.61 18.57
N VAL A 61 2.34 16.47 19.08
CA VAL A 61 1.83 16.35 20.47
C VAL A 61 2.93 16.06 21.49
N LEU A 62 3.96 15.29 21.12
CA LEU A 62 5.09 14.98 21.99
C LEU A 62 6.29 15.86 21.64
N PRO A 63 6.57 16.92 22.44
CA PRO A 63 7.70 17.80 22.18
C PRO A 63 9.02 17.05 22.24
N THR A 64 9.94 17.43 21.36
CA THR A 64 11.28 16.83 21.19
C THR A 64 12.17 16.93 22.42
N ASP A 65 11.80 17.75 23.42
CA ASP A 65 12.56 17.97 24.66
C ASP A 65 12.67 16.70 25.52
N GLY A 66 11.77 15.72 25.32
CA GLY A 66 11.78 14.45 26.04
C GLY A 66 12.79 13.41 25.50
N PHE A 67 13.38 13.62 24.32
CA PHE A 67 14.27 12.65 23.69
C PHE A 67 15.58 13.31 23.23
N PRO A 68 16.75 12.74 23.54
CA PRO A 68 18.01 13.30 23.08
C PRO A 68 18.14 13.16 21.56
N LEU A 69 18.56 14.25 20.89
CA LEU A 69 18.68 14.30 19.42
C LEU A 69 19.55 13.18 18.82
N ASN A 70 20.50 12.64 19.57
CA ASN A 70 21.37 11.55 19.12
C ASN A 70 20.76 10.14 19.30
N ARG A 71 19.51 10.02 19.74
CA ARG A 71 18.80 8.73 19.87
C ARG A 71 17.44 8.76 19.16
N PRO A 72 16.85 7.58 18.86
CA PRO A 72 15.49 7.50 18.34
C PRO A 72 14.48 8.13 19.31
N GLY A 73 13.57 8.95 18.78
CA GLY A 73 12.41 9.48 19.50
C GLY A 73 11.15 8.65 19.25
N ALA A 74 10.02 9.12 19.76
CA ALA A 74 8.74 8.42 19.64
C ALA A 74 8.34 8.13 18.18
N ALA A 75 8.56 9.08 17.27
CA ALA A 75 8.22 8.92 15.85
C ALA A 75 9.10 7.87 15.13
N GLU A 76 10.39 7.80 15.46
CA GLU A 76 11.27 6.72 14.98
C GLU A 76 10.80 5.35 15.49
N TYR A 77 10.43 5.23 16.76
CA TYR A 77 9.91 3.96 17.30
C TYR A 77 8.61 3.53 16.62
N LEU A 78 7.69 4.46 16.38
CA LEU A 78 6.47 4.16 15.63
C LEU A 78 6.79 3.72 14.19
N GLN A 79 7.76 4.33 13.53
CA GLN A 79 8.19 3.91 12.20
C GLN A 79 8.84 2.52 12.23
N ILE A 80 9.62 2.18 13.25
CA ILE A 80 10.19 0.84 13.40
C ILE A 80 9.08 -0.20 13.58
N VAL A 81 8.10 0.10 14.44
CA VAL A 81 6.92 -0.77 14.62
C VAL A 81 6.14 -0.88 13.32
N PHE A 82 5.94 0.21 12.58
CA PHE A 82 5.32 0.22 11.26
C PHE A 82 6.04 -0.73 10.30
N ASN A 83 7.36 -0.63 10.18
CA ASN A 83 8.15 -1.42 9.25
C ASN A 83 8.01 -2.94 9.50
N ILE A 84 8.05 -3.35 10.77
CA ILE A 84 7.92 -4.75 11.17
C ILE A 84 6.49 -5.23 10.90
N SER A 85 5.50 -4.50 11.40
CA SER A 85 4.09 -4.91 11.31
C SER A 85 3.52 -4.82 9.89
N ASN A 86 3.96 -3.84 9.07
CA ASN A 86 3.57 -3.72 7.66
C ASN A 86 4.02 -4.95 6.86
N THR A 87 5.25 -5.41 7.10
CA THR A 87 5.79 -6.62 6.48
C THR A 87 4.93 -7.86 6.79
N LEU A 88 4.58 -8.04 8.07
CA LEU A 88 3.72 -9.15 8.51
C LEU A 88 2.31 -9.04 7.94
N LEU A 89 1.77 -7.82 7.86
CA LEU A 89 0.45 -7.56 7.30
C LEU A 89 0.41 -7.87 5.80
N LEU A 90 1.42 -7.46 5.03
CA LEU A 90 1.52 -7.76 3.60
C LEU A 90 1.66 -9.27 3.34
N LEU A 91 2.44 -9.96 4.16
CA LEU A 91 2.49 -11.43 4.13
C LEU A 91 1.10 -12.03 4.37
N LYS A 92 0.38 -11.55 5.38
CA LYS A 92 -0.97 -12.03 5.69
C LYS A 92 -1.98 -11.76 4.58
N VAL A 93 -1.87 -10.62 3.88
CA VAL A 93 -2.65 -10.32 2.67
C VAL A 93 -2.35 -11.35 1.58
N LEU A 94 -1.08 -11.65 1.34
CA LEU A 94 -0.64 -12.61 0.32
C LEU A 94 -1.04 -14.05 0.67
N GLU A 95 -0.96 -14.45 1.94
CA GLU A 95 -1.40 -15.77 2.41
C GLU A 95 -2.91 -15.98 2.28
N ARG A 96 -3.69 -14.92 2.55
CA ARG A 96 -5.15 -14.94 2.43
C ARG A 96 -5.65 -14.58 1.03
N SER A 97 -4.73 -14.31 0.11
CA SER A 97 -5.06 -14.13 -1.29
C SER A 97 -5.66 -15.42 -1.83
N PRO A 98 -6.78 -15.35 -2.57
CA PRO A 98 -7.38 -16.52 -3.22
C PRO A 98 -6.48 -17.18 -4.27
N ARG A 99 -5.36 -16.52 -4.63
CA ARG A 99 -4.35 -17.06 -5.55
C ARG A 99 -3.05 -17.34 -4.81
N THR A 100 -2.48 -18.51 -5.08
CA THR A 100 -1.13 -18.88 -4.66
C THR A 100 -0.11 -18.17 -5.55
N PHE A 101 0.89 -17.55 -4.93
CA PHE A 101 2.00 -16.89 -5.64
C PHE A 101 3.28 -17.71 -5.52
N PRO A 102 4.19 -17.63 -6.50
CA PRO A 102 5.51 -18.24 -6.37
C PRO A 102 6.20 -17.70 -5.11
N HIS A 103 6.67 -18.60 -4.24
CA HIS A 103 7.33 -18.21 -3.00
C HIS A 103 8.46 -17.22 -3.24
N ALA A 104 9.29 -17.42 -4.27
CA ALA A 104 10.37 -16.49 -4.60
C ALA A 104 9.88 -15.04 -4.84
N ALA A 105 8.76 -14.86 -5.54
CA ALA A 105 8.20 -13.53 -5.81
C ALA A 105 7.69 -12.86 -4.53
N VAL A 106 7.04 -13.62 -3.64
CA VAL A 106 6.61 -13.13 -2.33
C VAL A 106 7.80 -12.67 -1.50
N HIS A 107 8.84 -13.51 -1.37
CA HIS A 107 10.03 -13.18 -0.57
C HIS A 107 10.76 -11.96 -1.14
N LEU A 108 10.98 -11.89 -2.46
CA LEU A 108 11.59 -10.73 -3.10
C LEU A 108 10.79 -9.45 -2.88
N GLY A 109 9.46 -9.52 -2.98
CA GLY A 109 8.57 -8.39 -2.71
C GLY A 109 8.69 -7.91 -1.26
N ILE A 110 8.70 -8.82 -0.30
CA ILE A 110 8.86 -8.49 1.12
C ILE A 110 10.24 -7.89 1.40
N ILE A 111 11.31 -8.48 0.86
CA ILE A 111 12.68 -7.94 1.00
C ILE A 111 12.75 -6.52 0.43
N ALA A 112 12.13 -6.27 -0.72
CA ALA A 112 12.09 -4.94 -1.31
C ALA A 112 11.37 -3.94 -0.39
N VAL A 113 10.21 -4.31 0.18
CA VAL A 113 9.48 -3.45 1.13
C VAL A 113 10.30 -3.17 2.38
N VAL A 114 10.94 -4.19 2.96
CA VAL A 114 11.79 -4.03 4.15
C VAL A 114 12.96 -3.09 3.86
N MET A 115 13.64 -3.26 2.73
CA MET A 115 14.74 -2.40 2.34
C MET A 115 14.25 -0.95 2.14
N GLY A 116 13.17 -0.75 1.38
CA GLY A 116 12.66 0.60 1.10
C GLY A 116 12.12 1.31 2.35
N THR A 117 11.47 0.59 3.26
CA THR A 117 11.03 1.14 4.56
C THR A 117 12.18 1.43 5.52
N SER A 118 13.29 0.70 5.42
CA SER A 118 14.50 0.97 6.19
C SER A 118 15.22 2.22 5.68
N LEU A 119 15.33 2.39 4.35
CA LEU A 119 15.88 3.62 3.75
C LEU A 119 15.06 4.85 4.18
N HIS A 120 13.73 4.74 4.12
CA HIS A 120 12.84 5.81 4.55
C HIS A 120 12.97 6.15 6.03
N LEU A 121 13.08 5.13 6.90
CA LEU A 121 13.28 5.36 8.34
C LEU A 121 14.53 6.23 8.59
N VAL A 122 15.63 5.93 7.91
CA VAL A 122 16.89 6.67 8.06
C VAL A 122 16.74 8.10 7.53
N ALA A 123 16.21 8.26 6.31
CA ALA A 123 16.03 9.57 5.70
C ALA A 123 15.06 10.46 6.49
N ASP A 124 13.91 9.93 6.91
CA ASP A 124 12.91 10.64 7.72
C ASP A 124 13.49 11.03 9.09
N SER A 125 14.31 10.17 9.71
CA SER A 125 15.02 10.47 10.97
C SER A 125 16.02 11.63 10.83
N VAL A 126 16.74 11.69 9.72
CA VAL A 126 17.66 12.78 9.41
C VAL A 126 16.89 14.06 9.11
N THR A 127 15.89 14.00 8.22
CA THR A 127 15.03 15.14 7.88
C THR A 127 14.37 15.75 9.11
N ARG A 128 13.93 14.93 10.07
CA ARG A 128 13.40 15.41 11.35
C ARG A 128 14.38 16.30 12.12
N ARG A 129 15.64 15.89 12.21
CA ARG A 129 16.68 16.68 12.90
C ARG A 129 16.98 17.97 12.17
N LEU A 130 16.94 17.91 10.84
CA LEU A 130 17.08 19.08 9.99
C LEU A 130 15.92 20.07 10.18
N LEU A 131 14.68 19.59 10.33
CA LEU A 131 13.51 20.46 10.59
C LEU A 131 13.70 21.29 11.88
N LEU A 132 14.30 20.72 12.92
CA LEU A 132 14.57 21.41 14.19
C LEU A 132 15.56 22.57 14.05
N ILE A 133 16.43 22.55 13.05
CA ILE A 133 17.38 23.62 12.75
C ILE A 133 16.90 24.54 11.61
N GLY A 134 15.62 24.45 11.25
CA GLY A 134 14.98 25.34 10.27
C GLY A 134 15.02 24.85 8.83
N TYR A 135 15.29 23.57 8.59
CA TYR A 135 15.24 23.01 7.23
C TYR A 135 13.81 23.09 6.68
N GLN A 136 13.67 23.67 5.49
CA GLN A 136 12.37 23.78 4.83
C GLN A 136 12.10 22.62 3.85
N PRO A 137 11.15 21.71 4.13
CA PRO A 137 10.91 20.50 3.32
C PRO A 137 10.22 20.78 1.97
N HIS A 138 9.78 22.02 1.73
CA HIS A 138 9.23 22.45 0.45
C HIS A 138 10.31 22.86 -0.57
N LEU A 139 11.55 23.09 -0.12
CA LEU A 139 12.71 23.40 -0.98
C LEU A 139 13.52 22.12 -1.26
N SER A 140 14.22 22.10 -2.40
CA SER A 140 15.22 21.05 -2.64
C SER A 140 16.39 21.16 -1.67
N VAL A 141 17.13 20.05 -1.48
CA VAL A 141 18.30 19.99 -0.59
C VAL A 141 19.28 21.14 -0.89
N ARG A 142 19.58 21.42 -2.16
CA ARG A 142 20.53 22.47 -2.58
C ARG A 142 20.00 23.89 -2.47
N GLU A 143 18.70 24.07 -2.45
CA GLU A 143 18.05 25.38 -2.29
C GLU A 143 17.89 25.78 -0.83
N ASN A 144 18.00 24.82 0.08
CA ASN A 144 17.76 25.04 1.50
C ASN A 144 18.89 25.85 2.14
N ALA A 145 18.54 26.92 2.85
CA ALA A 145 19.52 27.80 3.51
C ALA A 145 20.35 27.04 4.56
N VAL A 146 19.72 26.13 5.31
CA VAL A 146 20.39 25.27 6.29
C VAL A 146 21.51 24.46 5.63
N MET A 147 21.22 23.86 4.47
CA MET A 147 22.19 23.04 3.74
C MET A 147 23.34 23.87 3.17
N ARG A 148 23.04 25.06 2.65
CA ARG A 148 24.06 25.98 2.12
C ARG A 148 25.02 26.50 3.18
N SER A 149 24.59 26.52 4.44
CA SER A 149 25.42 26.96 5.57
C SER A 149 26.36 25.87 6.11
N LEU A 150 26.25 24.62 5.62
CA LEU A 150 27.09 23.51 6.08
C LEU A 150 28.50 23.58 5.50
N GLU A 151 29.49 23.36 6.37
CA GLU A 151 30.87 23.08 5.98
C GLU A 151 31.28 21.67 6.46
N PRO A 152 31.98 20.86 5.65
CA PRO A 152 32.37 21.11 4.25
C PRO A 152 31.20 20.98 3.27
N SER A 153 31.31 21.63 2.11
CA SER A 153 30.27 21.62 1.06
C SER A 153 29.93 20.23 0.52
N SER A 154 30.86 19.27 0.62
CA SER A 154 30.63 17.87 0.27
C SER A 154 29.54 17.19 1.11
N LEU A 155 29.21 17.72 2.30
CA LEU A 155 28.07 17.23 3.09
C LEU A 155 26.74 17.43 2.35
N VAL A 156 26.60 18.49 1.55
CA VAL A 156 25.40 18.73 0.74
C VAL A 156 25.16 17.58 -0.24
N ASP A 157 26.24 17.07 -0.85
CA ASP A 157 26.17 15.94 -1.78
C ASP A 157 25.77 14.63 -1.05
N VAL A 158 26.20 14.46 0.21
CA VAL A 158 25.78 13.32 1.05
C VAL A 158 24.28 13.39 1.36
N PHE A 159 23.76 14.57 1.70
CA PHE A 159 22.32 14.74 1.94
C PHE A 159 21.50 14.59 0.65
N GLU A 160 22.02 15.02 -0.50
CA GLU A 160 21.35 14.80 -1.79
C GLU A 160 21.30 13.31 -2.14
N LEU A 161 22.38 12.58 -1.91
CA LEU A 161 22.39 11.12 -2.07
C LEU A 161 21.40 10.44 -1.12
N LEU A 162 21.32 10.87 0.14
CA LEU A 162 20.33 10.36 1.10
C LEU A 162 18.89 10.62 0.63
N SER A 163 18.61 11.83 0.12
CA SER A 163 17.30 12.18 -0.47
C SER A 163 17.00 11.28 -1.67
N TYR A 164 17.97 11.07 -2.56
CA TYR A 164 17.81 10.17 -3.71
C TYR A 164 17.48 8.73 -3.29
N TYR A 165 18.16 8.22 -2.26
CA TYR A 165 17.88 6.89 -1.71
C TYR A 165 16.46 6.77 -1.15
N ASP A 166 15.88 7.81 -0.54
CA ASP A 166 14.50 7.74 -0.03
C ASP A 166 13.47 8.06 -1.11
N ASP A 167 13.58 9.22 -1.75
CA ASP A 167 12.59 9.76 -2.69
C ASP A 167 12.46 8.92 -3.97
N THR A 168 13.55 8.26 -4.39
CA THR A 168 13.56 7.43 -5.60
C THR A 168 13.58 5.96 -5.24
N LEU A 169 14.68 5.45 -4.68
CA LEU A 169 14.86 4.00 -4.50
C LEU A 169 13.93 3.44 -3.43
N GLY A 170 13.97 4.02 -2.23
CA GLY A 170 13.14 3.62 -1.09
C GLY A 170 11.66 3.77 -1.40
N HIS A 171 11.29 4.81 -2.13
CA HIS A 171 9.94 5.04 -2.61
C HIS A 171 9.47 3.92 -3.56
N VAL A 172 10.22 3.64 -4.63
CA VAL A 172 9.89 2.58 -5.60
C VAL A 172 9.81 1.20 -4.92
N MET A 173 10.79 0.89 -4.07
CA MET A 173 10.88 -0.39 -3.37
C MET A 173 9.76 -0.62 -2.35
N ARG A 174 9.10 0.44 -1.88
CA ARG A 174 7.91 0.33 -1.02
C ARG A 174 6.62 0.30 -1.82
N CYS A 175 6.45 1.27 -2.72
CA CYS A 175 5.17 1.51 -3.39
C CYS A 175 4.88 0.45 -4.44
N VAL A 176 5.86 0.06 -5.27
CA VAL A 176 5.64 -0.92 -6.34
C VAL A 176 5.18 -2.27 -5.76
N PRO A 177 5.86 -2.86 -4.77
CA PRO A 177 5.38 -4.09 -4.17
C PRO A 177 4.02 -3.94 -3.48
N LEU A 178 3.75 -2.83 -2.78
CA LEU A 178 2.46 -2.59 -2.12
C LEU A 178 1.29 -2.62 -3.13
N PHE A 179 1.37 -1.81 -4.19
CA PHE A 179 0.34 -1.76 -5.22
C PHE A 179 0.22 -3.08 -5.98
N LEU A 180 1.33 -3.77 -6.19
CA LEU A 180 1.32 -5.12 -6.79
C LEU A 180 0.59 -6.12 -5.89
N VAL A 181 0.86 -6.16 -4.59
CA VAL A 181 0.18 -7.03 -3.63
C VAL A 181 -1.33 -6.78 -3.63
N LEU A 182 -1.75 -5.51 -3.58
CA LEU A 182 -3.16 -5.13 -3.65
C LEU A 182 -3.81 -5.59 -4.95
N PHE A 183 -3.15 -5.35 -6.09
CA PHE A 183 -3.64 -5.81 -7.39
C PHE A 183 -3.77 -7.34 -7.47
N LEU A 184 -2.73 -8.04 -7.01
CA LEU A 184 -2.68 -9.50 -7.01
C LEU A 184 -3.79 -10.09 -6.12
N PHE A 185 -3.99 -9.56 -4.92
CA PHE A 185 -5.11 -9.92 -4.04
C PHE A 185 -6.46 -9.70 -4.74
N PHE A 186 -6.63 -8.52 -5.37
CA PHE A 186 -7.84 -8.19 -6.13
C PHE A 186 -8.13 -9.18 -7.25
N THR A 187 -7.10 -9.72 -7.94
CA THR A 187 -7.30 -10.71 -8.99
C THR A 187 -7.93 -12.03 -8.51
N GLY A 188 -7.86 -12.31 -7.21
CA GLY A 188 -8.53 -13.44 -6.56
C GLY A 188 -9.96 -13.15 -6.11
N CYS A 189 -10.40 -11.89 -6.07
CA CYS A 189 -11.68 -11.47 -5.48
C CYS A 189 -12.87 -11.57 -6.45
N PHE A 190 -12.97 -12.65 -7.22
CA PHE A 190 -14.03 -12.84 -8.23
C PHE A 190 -14.81 -14.13 -7.99
N ARG A 191 -16.13 -14.08 -8.23
CA ARG A 191 -17.04 -15.22 -8.10
C ARG A 191 -18.07 -15.27 -9.22
N LEU A 192 -18.78 -16.38 -9.32
CA LEU A 192 -19.86 -16.55 -10.28
C LEU A 192 -21.00 -15.57 -9.99
N ARG A 193 -21.55 -14.96 -11.05
CA ARG A 193 -22.62 -13.94 -10.96
C ARG A 193 -23.86 -14.38 -10.19
N THR A 194 -24.15 -15.68 -10.13
CA THR A 194 -25.27 -16.23 -9.37
C THR A 194 -25.11 -16.10 -7.84
N GLN A 195 -23.91 -15.76 -7.37
CA GLN A 195 -23.58 -15.53 -5.96
C GLN A 195 -23.23 -14.06 -5.68
N GLU A 196 -23.95 -13.13 -6.31
CA GLU A 196 -23.72 -11.69 -6.12
C GLU A 196 -23.91 -11.31 -4.64
N ASP A 197 -22.80 -11.01 -3.95
CA ASP A 197 -22.80 -10.57 -2.56
C ASP A 197 -22.90 -9.05 -2.51
N ARG A 198 -23.83 -8.54 -1.69
CA ARG A 198 -23.82 -7.11 -1.30
C ARG A 198 -22.67 -6.85 -0.34
N MET A 199 -22.08 -5.65 -0.41
CA MET A 199 -21.07 -5.24 0.57
C MET A 199 -21.67 -5.26 1.98
N PRO A 200 -21.02 -5.96 2.94
CA PRO A 200 -21.51 -5.99 4.31
C PRO A 200 -21.38 -4.62 4.97
N ALA A 201 -22.20 -4.35 5.99
CA ALA A 201 -22.20 -3.05 6.68
C ALA A 201 -20.81 -2.66 7.21
N ALA A 202 -20.04 -3.62 7.72
CA ALA A 202 -18.68 -3.37 8.19
C ALA A 202 -17.72 -2.89 7.07
N ALA A 203 -17.91 -3.36 5.83
CA ALA A 203 -17.13 -2.90 4.68
C ALA A 203 -17.48 -1.44 4.32
N TRP A 204 -18.74 -1.04 4.44
CA TRP A 204 -19.15 0.36 4.27
C TRP A 204 -18.55 1.28 5.33
N MET A 205 -18.52 0.85 6.58
CA MET A 205 -17.90 1.61 7.68
C MET A 205 -16.40 1.83 7.46
N LEU A 206 -15.71 0.82 6.92
CA LEU A 206 -14.27 0.91 6.62
C LEU A 206 -13.95 1.66 5.33
N LEU A 207 -14.94 1.92 4.47
CA LEU A 207 -14.72 2.51 3.15
C LEU A 207 -14.10 3.90 3.26
N VAL A 208 -14.65 4.75 4.12
CA VAL A 208 -14.17 6.13 4.32
C VAL A 208 -12.74 6.18 4.84
N PRO A 209 -12.38 5.54 5.97
CA PRO A 209 -11.00 5.58 6.45
C PRO A 209 -10.02 4.88 5.50
N SER A 210 -10.45 3.84 4.77
CA SER A 210 -9.65 3.20 3.73
C SER A 210 -9.38 4.17 2.57
N ALA A 211 -10.42 4.79 2.01
CA ALA A 211 -10.31 5.73 0.89
C ALA A 211 -9.45 6.96 1.26
N ALA A 212 -9.63 7.50 2.46
CA ALA A 212 -8.83 8.60 2.96
C ALA A 212 -7.35 8.21 3.14
N TYR A 213 -7.06 6.98 3.59
CA TYR A 213 -5.66 6.51 3.62
C TYR A 213 -5.06 6.34 2.23
N HIS A 214 -5.82 5.79 1.26
CA HIS A 214 -5.35 5.70 -0.12
C HIS A 214 -5.12 7.10 -0.72
N TRP A 215 -6.01 8.06 -0.45
CA TRP A 215 -5.80 9.46 -0.82
C TRP A 215 -4.49 9.99 -0.23
N TYR A 216 -4.27 9.81 1.07
CA TYR A 216 -3.01 10.22 1.73
C TYR A 216 -1.79 9.57 1.09
N LEU A 217 -1.83 8.26 0.85
CA LEU A 217 -0.74 7.52 0.19
C LEU A 217 -0.43 8.10 -1.20
N ILE A 218 -1.47 8.44 -1.97
CA ILE A 218 -1.34 9.02 -3.32
C ILE A 218 -0.76 10.42 -3.27
N THR A 219 -1.28 11.29 -2.41
CA THR A 219 -0.93 12.71 -2.39
C THR A 219 0.38 12.96 -1.64
N GLU A 220 0.57 12.34 -0.48
CA GLU A 220 1.79 12.50 0.31
C GLU A 220 2.93 11.72 -0.32
N GLY A 221 2.66 10.45 -0.65
CA GLY A 221 3.64 9.57 -1.30
C GLY A 221 3.90 9.89 -2.77
N GLN A 222 3.17 10.80 -3.42
CA GLN A 222 3.36 11.08 -4.86
C GLN A 222 3.20 9.83 -5.75
N THR A 223 2.41 8.84 -5.33
CA THR A 223 2.24 7.55 -6.04
C THR A 223 1.13 7.60 -7.11
N PHE A 224 0.71 8.78 -7.55
CA PHE A 224 -0.47 8.94 -8.41
C PHE A 224 -0.39 8.14 -9.71
N ILE A 225 0.76 8.15 -10.39
CA ILE A 225 0.95 7.41 -11.65
C ILE A 225 0.76 5.90 -11.43
N LEU A 226 1.41 5.35 -10.40
CA LEU A 226 1.31 3.94 -10.06
C LEU A 226 -0.13 3.57 -9.65
N PHE A 227 -0.78 4.41 -8.86
CA PHE A 227 -2.17 4.26 -8.46
C PHE A 227 -3.12 4.20 -9.67
N ILE A 228 -2.99 5.11 -10.64
CA ILE A 228 -3.82 5.13 -11.84
C ILE A 228 -3.61 3.86 -12.67
N PHE A 229 -2.36 3.42 -12.83
CA PHE A 229 -2.08 2.17 -13.54
C PHE A 229 -2.73 0.97 -12.85
N THR A 230 -2.61 0.88 -11.52
CA THR A 230 -3.27 -0.18 -10.74
C THR A 230 -4.78 -0.11 -10.85
N PHE A 231 -5.38 1.07 -10.72
CA PHE A 231 -6.83 1.26 -10.82
C PHE A 231 -7.37 0.90 -12.21
N PHE A 232 -6.64 1.29 -13.27
CA PHE A 232 -6.96 0.90 -14.64
C PHE A 232 -6.88 -0.62 -14.80
N ALA A 233 -5.81 -1.26 -14.32
CA ALA A 233 -5.66 -2.71 -14.36
C ALA A 233 -6.79 -3.42 -13.60
N MET A 234 -7.19 -2.93 -12.42
CA MET A 234 -8.34 -3.46 -11.67
C MET A 234 -9.63 -3.35 -12.48
N THR A 235 -9.90 -2.19 -13.08
CA THR A 235 -11.10 -1.95 -13.89
C THR A 235 -11.12 -2.85 -15.14
N ALA A 236 -10.00 -2.96 -15.84
CA ALA A 236 -9.85 -3.85 -16.99
C ALA A 236 -10.07 -5.33 -16.59
N MET A 237 -9.55 -5.74 -15.42
CA MET A 237 -9.80 -7.06 -14.87
C MET A 237 -11.29 -7.29 -14.58
N VAL A 238 -12.01 -6.31 -14.03
CA VAL A 238 -13.48 -6.41 -13.84
C VAL A 238 -14.18 -6.62 -15.17
N MET A 239 -13.86 -5.83 -16.19
CA MET A 239 -14.46 -5.95 -17.52
C MET A 239 -14.19 -7.32 -18.13
N HIS A 240 -12.95 -7.80 -18.04
CA HIS A 240 -12.53 -9.11 -18.55
C HIS A 240 -13.25 -10.27 -17.85
N GLN A 241 -13.34 -10.22 -16.52
CA GLN A 241 -13.99 -11.27 -15.74
C GLN A 241 -15.52 -11.26 -15.88
N ARG A 242 -16.14 -10.08 -16.04
CA ARG A 242 -17.58 -9.97 -16.35
C ARG A 242 -17.94 -10.65 -17.67
N ARG A 243 -17.08 -10.56 -18.69
CA ARG A 243 -17.26 -11.30 -19.96
C ARG A 243 -17.23 -12.82 -19.77
N ARG A 244 -16.63 -13.31 -18.68
CA ARG A 244 -16.58 -14.73 -18.29
C ARG A 244 -17.68 -15.13 -17.29
N GLY A 245 -18.65 -14.24 -17.03
CA GLY A 245 -19.73 -14.49 -16.06
C GLY A 245 -19.31 -14.38 -14.59
N LEU A 246 -18.13 -13.82 -14.32
CA LEU A 246 -17.62 -13.58 -12.98
C LEU A 246 -17.82 -12.11 -12.56
N VAL A 247 -18.14 -11.88 -11.29
CA VAL A 247 -18.31 -10.57 -10.68
C VAL A 247 -17.40 -10.43 -9.46
N PRO A 248 -16.97 -9.22 -9.09
CA PRO A 248 -16.20 -9.00 -7.86
C PRO A 248 -17.01 -9.42 -6.63
N ASP A 249 -16.35 -10.06 -5.66
CA ASP A 249 -16.95 -10.36 -4.37
C ASP A 249 -16.88 -9.17 -3.40
N ALA A 250 -17.33 -9.34 -2.14
CA ALA A 250 -17.34 -8.26 -1.15
C ALA A 250 -15.96 -7.61 -0.92
N ASN A 251 -14.86 -8.37 -0.96
CA ASN A 251 -13.50 -7.80 -0.82
C ASN A 251 -13.09 -7.03 -2.08
N GLY A 252 -13.40 -7.60 -3.25
CA GLY A 252 -13.13 -6.94 -4.54
C GLY A 252 -13.90 -5.63 -4.70
N LEU A 253 -15.19 -5.62 -4.34
CA LEU A 253 -16.02 -4.41 -4.33
C LEU A 253 -15.49 -3.36 -3.35
N PHE A 254 -15.12 -3.78 -2.13
CA PHE A 254 -14.53 -2.88 -1.15
C PHE A 254 -13.26 -2.20 -1.66
N MET A 255 -12.36 -2.94 -2.31
CA MET A 255 -11.15 -2.36 -2.91
C MET A 255 -11.46 -1.41 -4.05
N LEU A 256 -12.33 -1.80 -4.99
CA LEU A 256 -12.71 -0.96 -6.12
C LEU A 256 -13.33 0.36 -5.65
N TYR A 257 -14.23 0.31 -4.68
CA TYR A 257 -14.87 1.50 -4.13
C TYR A 257 -13.88 2.35 -3.32
N SER A 258 -12.98 1.74 -2.56
CA SER A 258 -11.92 2.47 -1.84
C SER A 258 -11.02 3.23 -2.82
N PHE A 259 -10.58 2.59 -3.91
CA PHE A 259 -9.78 3.24 -4.96
C PHE A 259 -10.58 4.31 -5.70
N SER A 260 -11.84 4.04 -6.06
CA SER A 260 -12.70 5.01 -6.75
C SER A 260 -12.92 6.26 -5.90
N ALA A 261 -13.21 6.08 -4.60
CA ALA A 261 -13.40 7.17 -3.66
C ALA A 261 -12.09 7.95 -3.44
N ALA A 262 -10.94 7.26 -3.33
CA ALA A 262 -9.64 7.91 -3.24
C ALA A 262 -9.32 8.77 -4.47
N LEU A 263 -9.65 8.30 -5.68
CA LEU A 263 -9.48 9.07 -6.92
C LEU A 263 -10.33 10.35 -6.91
N ILE A 264 -11.58 10.27 -6.44
CA ILE A 264 -12.45 11.45 -6.27
C ILE A 264 -11.84 12.42 -5.26
N LEU A 265 -11.34 11.93 -4.12
CA LEU A 265 -10.67 12.77 -3.12
C LEU A 265 -9.43 13.47 -3.69
N VAL A 266 -8.63 12.77 -4.51
CA VAL A 266 -7.48 13.37 -5.20
C VAL A 266 -7.93 14.46 -6.16
N ALA A 267 -8.99 14.23 -6.94
CA ALA A 267 -9.53 15.23 -7.86
C ALA A 267 -10.04 16.49 -7.14
N VAL A 268 -10.75 16.32 -6.03
CA VAL A 268 -11.20 17.43 -5.17
C VAL A 268 -10.01 18.19 -4.59
N TRP A 269 -9.00 17.48 -4.09
CA TRP A 269 -7.78 18.06 -3.52
C TRP A 269 -6.99 18.88 -4.53
N VAL A 270 -6.76 18.32 -5.73
CA VAL A 270 -6.07 19.00 -6.83
C VAL A 270 -6.88 20.19 -7.32
N GLY A 271 -8.21 20.05 -7.45
CA GLY A 271 -9.09 21.14 -7.85
C GLY A 271 -9.08 22.32 -6.87
N PHE A 272 -9.06 22.03 -5.57
CA PHE A 272 -9.00 23.06 -4.53
C PHE A 272 -7.67 23.83 -4.53
N LEU A 273 -6.55 23.15 -4.79
CA LEU A 273 -5.20 23.73 -4.75
C LEU A 273 -4.65 24.12 -6.13
N TRP A 274 -5.50 24.15 -7.16
CA TRP A 274 -5.07 24.37 -8.55
C TRP A 274 -4.44 25.75 -8.78
N SER A 275 -4.93 26.77 -8.08
CA SER A 275 -4.49 28.16 -8.20
C SER A 275 -3.27 28.50 -7.34
N ASP A 276 -2.80 27.59 -6.50
CA ASP A 276 -1.64 27.83 -5.63
C ASP A 276 -0.33 27.77 -6.44
N GLY A 277 0.21 28.95 -6.76
CA GLY A 277 1.44 29.08 -7.54
C GLY A 277 2.70 28.60 -6.81
N VAL A 278 2.70 28.56 -5.48
CA VAL A 278 3.88 28.17 -4.68
C VAL A 278 4.01 26.66 -4.65
N LEU A 279 2.91 25.95 -4.36
CA LEU A 279 2.90 24.48 -4.39
C LEU A 279 3.16 23.93 -5.80
N ARG A 280 2.67 24.62 -6.83
CA ARG A 280 2.87 24.23 -8.24
C ARG A 280 4.33 24.32 -8.69
N LYS A 281 5.14 25.18 -8.06
CA LYS A 281 6.57 25.30 -8.37
C LYS A 281 7.36 24.06 -7.92
N LYS A 282 6.93 23.40 -6.84
CA LYS A 282 7.60 22.20 -6.29
C LYS A 282 7.41 20.95 -7.15
N HIS A 283 6.24 20.81 -7.79
CA HIS A 283 5.92 19.68 -8.66
C HIS A 283 5.67 20.16 -10.10
N PRO A 284 6.72 20.58 -10.83
CA PRO A 284 6.57 21.01 -12.21
C PRO A 284 6.24 19.81 -13.10
N GLY A 285 5.09 19.85 -13.78
CA GLY A 285 4.69 18.78 -14.69
C GLY A 285 3.22 18.84 -15.09
N LEU A 286 2.85 17.95 -16.02
CA LEU A 286 1.47 17.80 -16.49
C LEU A 286 0.58 17.14 -15.42
N ILE A 287 1.18 16.35 -14.53
CA ILE A 287 0.52 15.64 -13.43
C ILE A 287 0.94 16.34 -12.14
N TYR A 288 0.08 17.25 -11.68
CA TYR A 288 0.28 18.00 -10.43
C TYR A 288 -0.61 17.42 -9.33
N VAL A 289 0.01 16.91 -8.27
CA VAL A 289 -0.69 16.44 -7.06
C VAL A 289 0.01 17.03 -5.84
N PRO A 290 -0.55 18.08 -5.20
CA PRO A 290 0.09 18.72 -4.06
C PRO A 290 0.17 17.81 -2.83
N GLN A 291 1.34 17.79 -2.18
CA GLN A 291 1.55 17.06 -0.92
C GLN A 291 0.83 17.76 0.26
N PRO A 292 0.04 17.05 1.07
CA PRO A 292 -0.57 17.59 2.28
C PRO A 292 0.44 18.22 3.23
N ARG A 293 1.60 17.59 3.48
CA ARG A 293 2.63 18.18 4.37
C ARG A 293 3.16 19.51 3.84
N ALA A 294 3.35 19.64 2.53
CA ALA A 294 3.78 20.90 1.93
C ALA A 294 2.73 21.99 2.16
N PHE A 295 1.44 21.69 1.92
CA PHE A 295 0.35 22.62 2.17
C PHE A 295 0.29 23.06 3.65
N TYR A 296 0.33 22.11 4.59
CA TYR A 296 0.28 22.41 6.03
C TYR A 296 1.46 23.25 6.50
N SER A 297 2.68 22.97 6.02
CA SER A 297 3.87 23.75 6.38
C SER A 297 3.84 25.20 5.87
N LEU A 298 3.04 25.49 4.84
CA LEU A 298 3.06 26.76 4.13
C LEU A 298 1.88 27.67 4.53
N HIS A 299 0.74 27.08 4.91
CA HIS A 299 -0.50 27.82 5.18
C HIS A 299 -1.05 27.67 6.61
N LEU A 300 -0.63 26.65 7.36
CA LEU A 300 -1.14 26.37 8.71
C LEU A 300 -0.08 26.56 9.81
N HIS A 301 1.04 27.20 9.48
CA HIS A 301 2.15 27.48 10.38
C HIS A 301 2.40 28.99 10.51
#